data_AF-A0A2N9Y6U3-F1
#
_entry.id   AF-A0A2N9Y6U3-F1
#
_cell.length_a   1.000
_cell.length_b   1.000
_cell.length_c   1.000
_cell.angle_alpha   90.00
_cell.angle_beta   90.00
_cell.angle_gamma   90.00
#
_symmetry.space_group_name_H-M   'P 1'
#
loop_
_entity.id
_entity.type
_entity.pdbx_description
1 polymer ?
#
loop_
_entity_poly.entity_id
_entity_poly.type
_entity_poly.pdbx_seq_one_letter_code
_entity_poly.pdbx_strand_id
1 'polypeptide(L)'
;SAQRITHVAAGDVSAHSTDAINGGQFFSLSSYISVSTSLSSLSTTISSAVTSQINSIGSSLFSNYESLSSTVSSVSTASESMKTVMSYLDKHAIKWNEEQGGFDAGQINGMTRDSTPTYRKIVNLADGDVSKDSHDAVNGSQLYTVNSELTAGLNSLSTSTSTAISDLLNGTDPGSMSTSIANLNANALLWNGTVYDAARGSIEGQIITGVKGGNIAAGSLDAVNAGQLWDVKQSISALSSSVSTVVSGLPAGTISDDALSSLSTAISKNIDSQISSVASYLGTASQPDTNSIKPPKYDITTPSGSVVSANNVKDALENLENYGTKYAKSNSAKAASVAQGVDSVAIGGASMASGTSAVAIGDSASASSANGVALGSQAKVTQSGGVALGSESVANTAAGKEGYIPVTATQQQAAAIRATKSTEGAVSVGDASNGVYRQITGVAAGTADTDAVNVAQLKGVNNQVSMINEYVNQMNDNIHHVERRAYSGTALAMALSGAYLPSLNGGEQTVGVGVGAYRGYGAVGLNYKAASKNGKVTWGAGVSTTGKETAVNSVLGFKW
;
A
#
# COMPACT_ATOMS: atom_id res chain seq x y z
N SER A 1 -70.72 -8.28 -100.71
CA SER A 1 -69.39 -7.84 -101.14
C SER A 1 -69.51 -6.55 -101.97
N ALA A 2 -69.63 -5.32 -101.37
CA ALA A 2 -69.44 -3.98 -101.99
C ALA A 2 -67.97 -3.88 -102.48
N GLN A 3 -67.60 -4.32 -103.67
CA GLN A 3 -67.55 -3.65 -104.98
C GLN A 3 -66.65 -2.41 -105.05
N ARG A 4 -65.49 -2.62 -105.66
CA ARG A 4 -64.87 -1.64 -106.54
C ARG A 4 -65.88 -1.10 -107.56
N ILE A 5 -65.65 0.11 -108.04
CA ILE A 5 -66.36 0.73 -109.17
C ILE A 5 -65.33 1.01 -110.26
N THR A 6 -65.80 1.21 -111.46
CA THR A 6 -64.95 1.42 -112.62
C THR A 6 -65.62 2.38 -113.57
N HIS A 7 -64.86 2.77 -114.61
CA HIS A 7 -65.30 3.71 -115.61
C HIS A 7 -65.80 5.04 -114.95
N VAL A 8 -65.21 5.46 -113.80
CA VAL A 8 -65.45 6.72 -113.05
C VAL A 8 -64.57 7.87 -113.60
N ALA A 9 -65.18 9.01 -113.94
CA ALA A 9 -64.54 10.16 -114.62
C ALA A 9 -63.71 11.07 -113.68
N ALA A 10 -63.02 12.05 -114.24
CA ALA A 10 -62.27 13.03 -113.46
C ALA A 10 -63.25 13.99 -112.75
N GLY A 11 -63.26 13.94 -111.42
CA GLY A 11 -64.15 14.73 -110.57
C GLY A 11 -63.62 16.13 -110.28
N ASP A 12 -64.54 17.06 -110.04
CA ASP A 12 -64.23 18.48 -109.83
C ASP A 12 -63.54 18.69 -108.50
N VAL A 13 -62.33 19.23 -108.56
CA VAL A 13 -61.51 19.53 -107.39
C VAL A 13 -61.86 20.93 -106.89
N SER A 14 -63.16 21.21 -106.74
CA SER A 14 -63.70 22.45 -106.20
C SER A 14 -64.18 22.24 -104.77
N ALA A 15 -64.01 23.29 -103.95
CA ALA A 15 -64.02 23.18 -102.49
C ALA A 15 -65.32 22.61 -101.89
N HIS A 16 -66.36 22.58 -102.71
CA HIS A 16 -67.67 22.18 -102.25
C HIS A 16 -68.20 20.97 -103.05
N SER A 17 -67.36 20.27 -103.83
CA SER A 17 -67.74 19.07 -104.62
C SER A 17 -67.88 17.80 -103.76
N THR A 18 -68.75 16.88 -104.21
CA THR A 18 -68.98 15.56 -103.60
C THR A 18 -68.55 14.40 -104.51
N ASP A 19 -67.74 14.68 -105.53
CA ASP A 19 -67.40 13.71 -106.57
C ASP A 19 -66.45 12.61 -106.10
N ALA A 20 -66.68 11.41 -106.64
CA ALA A 20 -65.67 10.36 -106.61
C ALA A 20 -64.56 10.70 -107.62
N ILE A 21 -63.33 10.84 -107.14
CA ILE A 21 -62.13 11.16 -107.93
C ILE A 21 -61.40 9.91 -108.44
N ASN A 22 -60.52 10.12 -109.43
CA ASN A 22 -59.76 9.04 -110.07
C ASN A 22 -58.24 9.13 -109.90
N GLY A 23 -57.56 8.03 -110.23
CA GLY A 23 -56.13 7.84 -109.98
C GLY A 23 -55.18 8.82 -110.69
N GLY A 24 -55.60 9.51 -111.76
CA GLY A 24 -54.75 10.50 -112.43
C GLY A 24 -54.54 11.77 -111.58
N GLN A 25 -55.53 12.13 -110.77
CA GLN A 25 -55.51 13.33 -109.94
C GLN A 25 -54.49 13.23 -108.77
N PHE A 26 -54.08 12.02 -108.36
CA PHE A 26 -53.03 11.76 -107.36
C PHE A 26 -51.59 11.97 -107.89
N PHE A 27 -51.35 11.91 -109.21
CA PHE A 27 -50.00 11.89 -109.78
C PHE A 27 -49.43 13.28 -110.16
N SER A 28 -50.27 14.24 -110.58
CA SER A 28 -49.79 15.58 -110.95
C SER A 28 -49.34 16.42 -109.75
N LEU A 29 -49.83 16.11 -108.55
CA LEU A 29 -49.47 16.84 -107.35
C LEU A 29 -48.08 16.45 -106.81
N SER A 30 -47.65 15.19 -107.01
CA SER A 30 -46.33 14.74 -106.54
C SER A 30 -45.16 15.20 -107.44
N SER A 31 -45.43 15.64 -108.68
CA SER A 31 -44.41 15.95 -109.69
C SER A 31 -43.95 17.42 -109.74
N TYR A 32 -44.59 18.35 -109.02
CA TYR A 32 -44.33 19.79 -109.17
C TYR A 32 -43.48 20.49 -108.07
N ILE A 33 -43.01 19.85 -106.98
CA ILE A 33 -42.31 20.57 -105.88
C ILE A 33 -41.03 19.83 -105.42
N SER A 34 -39.83 20.40 -105.70
CA SER A 34 -38.48 19.79 -105.52
C SER A 34 -37.39 20.78 -105.03
N VAL A 35 -36.69 20.43 -103.94
CA VAL A 35 -35.94 21.31 -103.00
C VAL A 35 -34.39 21.28 -103.15
N SER A 36 -33.79 20.51 -104.06
CA SER A 36 -32.34 20.28 -104.08
C SER A 36 -31.46 21.37 -104.73
N THR A 37 -32.01 22.23 -105.60
CA THR A 37 -31.22 23.16 -106.43
C THR A 37 -30.68 24.37 -105.67
N SER A 38 -31.28 24.77 -104.55
CA SER A 38 -30.84 25.95 -103.78
C SER A 38 -29.61 25.71 -102.89
N LEU A 39 -29.37 24.48 -102.44
CA LEU A 39 -28.29 24.19 -101.47
C LEU A 39 -26.90 24.15 -102.11
N SER A 40 -26.80 23.79 -103.38
CA SER A 40 -25.52 23.69 -104.09
C SER A 40 -24.91 25.05 -104.41
N SER A 41 -25.72 26.06 -104.76
CA SER A 41 -25.22 27.41 -105.07
C SER A 41 -24.50 28.08 -103.90
N LEU A 42 -24.92 27.79 -102.65
CA LEU A 42 -24.28 28.32 -101.45
C LEU A 42 -22.86 27.77 -101.23
N SER A 43 -22.59 26.52 -101.61
CA SER A 43 -21.29 25.86 -101.40
C SER A 43 -20.17 26.48 -102.24
N THR A 44 -20.44 26.83 -103.50
CA THR A 44 -19.41 27.25 -104.46
C THR A 44 -18.85 28.64 -104.17
N THR A 45 -19.70 29.55 -103.69
CA THR A 45 -19.28 30.90 -103.31
C THR A 45 -18.33 30.87 -102.11
N ILE A 46 -18.51 29.93 -101.18
CA ILE A 46 -17.66 29.79 -99.99
C ILE A 46 -16.23 29.37 -100.38
N SER A 47 -16.05 28.40 -101.31
CA SER A 47 -14.72 27.92 -101.69
C SER A 47 -13.84 28.98 -102.37
N SER A 48 -14.43 29.82 -103.22
CA SER A 48 -13.71 30.86 -103.96
C SER A 48 -13.19 31.97 -103.02
N ALA A 49 -13.94 32.28 -101.96
CA ALA A 49 -13.49 33.18 -100.90
C ALA A 49 -12.26 32.63 -100.15
N VAL A 50 -12.22 31.32 -99.87
CA VAL A 50 -11.11 30.69 -99.13
C VAL A 50 -9.81 30.70 -99.94
N THR A 51 -9.84 30.34 -101.23
CA THR A 51 -8.63 30.32 -102.08
C THR A 51 -8.01 31.71 -102.24
N SER A 52 -8.84 32.76 -102.37
CA SER A 52 -8.34 34.13 -102.48
C SER A 52 -7.59 34.58 -101.22
N GLN A 53 -8.03 34.18 -100.02
CA GLN A 53 -7.33 34.51 -98.77
C GLN A 53 -5.96 33.83 -98.66
N ILE A 54 -5.85 32.56 -99.06
CA ILE A 54 -4.58 31.80 -98.98
C ILE A 54 -3.50 32.47 -99.84
N ASN A 55 -3.85 32.91 -101.06
CA ASN A 55 -2.90 33.61 -101.94
C ASN A 55 -2.48 34.97 -101.37
N SER A 56 -3.43 35.72 -100.79
CA SER A 56 -3.13 37.00 -100.16
C SER A 56 -2.14 36.84 -98.98
N ILE A 57 -2.31 35.79 -98.16
CA ILE A 57 -1.40 35.46 -97.05
C ILE A 57 -0.01 35.11 -97.55
N GLY A 58 0.10 34.33 -98.64
CA GLY A 58 1.37 33.94 -99.24
C GLY A 58 2.21 35.14 -99.71
N SER A 59 1.59 36.12 -100.38
CA SER A 59 2.27 37.35 -100.80
C SER A 59 2.74 38.20 -99.62
N SER A 60 1.94 38.32 -98.55
CA SER A 60 2.33 39.08 -97.35
C SER A 60 3.51 38.47 -96.60
N LEU A 61 3.57 37.14 -96.48
CA LEU A 61 4.72 36.42 -95.89
C LEU A 61 6.02 36.70 -96.64
N PHE A 62 5.96 36.78 -97.98
CA PHE A 62 7.12 37.12 -98.81
C PHE A 62 7.58 38.57 -98.61
N SER A 63 6.66 39.53 -98.53
CA SER A 63 7.00 40.93 -98.21
C SER A 63 7.63 41.09 -96.82
N ASN A 64 7.16 40.34 -95.82
CA ASN A 64 7.75 40.34 -94.47
C ASN A 64 9.19 39.82 -94.47
N TYR A 65 9.51 38.81 -95.30
CA TYR A 65 10.86 38.27 -95.43
C TYR A 65 11.85 39.30 -96.01
N GLU A 66 11.46 40.03 -97.07
CA GLU A 66 12.27 41.10 -97.66
C GLU A 66 12.52 42.26 -96.68
N SER A 67 11.49 42.70 -95.92
CA SER A 67 11.67 43.70 -94.86
C SER A 67 12.64 43.26 -93.77
N LEU A 68 12.56 42.00 -93.33
CA LEU A 68 13.47 41.43 -92.32
C LEU A 68 14.92 41.44 -92.82
N SER A 69 15.16 41.08 -94.08
CA SER A 69 16.48 41.12 -94.72
C SER A 69 17.10 42.54 -94.69
N SER A 70 16.31 43.57 -95.01
CA SER A 70 16.76 44.97 -94.94
C SER A 70 17.08 45.44 -93.51
N THR A 71 16.32 44.99 -92.51
CA THR A 71 16.61 45.28 -91.09
C THR A 71 17.96 44.70 -90.68
N VAL A 72 18.28 43.47 -91.10
CA VAL A 72 19.56 42.81 -90.79
C VAL A 72 20.76 43.59 -91.34
N SER A 73 20.67 44.14 -92.57
CA SER A 73 21.76 44.97 -93.13
C SER A 73 22.00 46.26 -92.34
N SER A 74 20.95 46.92 -91.86
CA SER A 74 21.09 48.16 -91.05
C SER A 74 21.77 47.91 -89.70
N VAL A 75 21.45 46.76 -89.08
CA VAL A 75 22.11 46.32 -87.84
C VAL A 75 23.61 46.10 -88.05
N SER A 76 24.03 45.57 -89.19
CA SER A 76 25.45 45.40 -89.52
C SER A 76 26.20 46.73 -89.60
N THR A 77 25.64 47.75 -90.26
CA THR A 77 26.26 49.09 -90.33
C THR A 77 26.38 49.75 -88.96
N ALA A 78 25.34 49.68 -88.12
CA ALA A 78 25.38 50.21 -86.76
C ALA A 78 26.49 49.55 -85.92
N SER A 79 26.73 48.25 -86.12
CA SER A 79 27.80 47.51 -85.46
C SER A 79 29.20 48.04 -85.81
N GLU A 80 29.45 48.49 -87.03
CA GLU A 80 30.75 49.05 -87.45
C GLU A 80 30.97 50.47 -86.89
N SER A 81 29.92 51.30 -86.82
CA SER A 81 30.02 52.61 -86.17
C SER A 81 30.33 52.48 -84.68
N MET A 82 29.70 51.51 -83.98
CA MET A 82 30.01 51.23 -82.57
C MET A 82 31.48 50.84 -82.38
N LYS A 83 32.08 50.05 -83.28
CA LYS A 83 33.52 49.71 -83.21
C LYS A 83 34.42 50.95 -83.28
N THR A 84 34.06 51.92 -84.12
CA THR A 84 34.84 53.16 -84.27
C THR A 84 34.78 54.01 -83.00
N VAL A 85 33.60 54.17 -82.40
CA VAL A 85 33.42 54.88 -81.12
C VAL A 85 34.22 54.21 -80.00
N MET A 86 34.15 52.87 -79.91
CA MET A 86 34.90 52.11 -78.89
C MET A 86 36.42 52.32 -79.03
N SER A 87 36.96 52.38 -80.25
CA SER A 87 38.39 52.63 -80.47
C SER A 87 38.82 54.06 -80.08
N TYR A 88 37.96 55.06 -80.29
CA TYR A 88 38.27 56.44 -79.89
C TYR A 88 38.33 56.59 -78.37
N LEU A 89 37.34 56.01 -77.66
CA LEU A 89 37.30 56.00 -76.20
C LEU A 89 38.51 55.26 -75.61
N ASP A 90 38.93 54.15 -76.22
CA ASP A 90 40.10 53.40 -75.80
C ASP A 90 41.41 54.21 -75.86
N LYS A 91 41.48 55.25 -76.71
CA LYS A 91 42.69 56.08 -76.87
C LYS A 91 42.69 57.37 -76.05
N HIS A 92 41.53 57.93 -75.73
CA HIS A 92 41.45 59.30 -75.19
C HIS A 92 40.81 59.39 -73.80
N ALA A 93 40.17 58.33 -73.31
CA ALA A 93 39.66 58.31 -71.94
C ALA A 93 40.82 58.12 -70.95
N ILE A 94 40.70 58.76 -69.79
CA ILE A 94 41.48 58.36 -68.61
C ILE A 94 40.95 56.99 -68.19
N LYS A 95 41.85 56.02 -68.03
CA LYS A 95 41.48 54.64 -67.75
C LYS A 95 41.70 54.29 -66.30
N TRP A 96 40.85 53.40 -65.82
CA TRP A 96 41.10 52.69 -64.58
C TRP A 96 42.27 51.72 -64.76
N ASN A 97 43.24 51.80 -63.86
CA ASN A 97 44.36 50.89 -63.76
C ASN A 97 44.12 49.98 -62.54
N GLU A 98 43.79 48.71 -62.81
CA GLU A 98 43.46 47.73 -61.78
C GLU A 98 44.66 47.42 -60.85
N GLU A 99 45.90 47.43 -61.38
CA GLU A 99 47.10 47.16 -60.57
C GLU A 99 47.38 48.29 -59.56
N GLN A 100 47.05 49.53 -59.93
CA GLN A 100 47.21 50.70 -59.07
C GLN A 100 45.94 51.06 -58.29
N GLY A 101 44.83 50.38 -58.55
CA GLY A 101 43.54 50.62 -57.89
C GLY A 101 43.00 52.05 -58.10
N GLY A 102 43.22 52.65 -59.27
CA GLY A 102 42.89 54.05 -59.52
C GLY A 102 42.86 54.46 -60.99
N PHE A 103 42.37 55.66 -61.28
CA PHE A 103 42.44 56.25 -62.61
C PHE A 103 43.88 56.69 -62.93
N ASP A 104 44.47 56.12 -63.96
CA ASP A 104 45.84 56.41 -64.39
C ASP A 104 45.82 57.49 -65.49
N ALA A 105 46.26 58.69 -65.12
CA ALA A 105 46.40 59.82 -66.04
C ALA A 105 47.65 59.74 -66.94
N GLY A 106 48.47 58.68 -66.79
CA GLY A 106 49.77 58.48 -67.43
C GLY A 106 49.82 57.42 -68.54
N GLN A 107 48.83 56.53 -68.69
CA GLN A 107 48.84 55.46 -69.71
C GLN A 107 47.72 55.55 -70.77
N ILE A 108 48.07 55.34 -72.04
CA ILE A 108 47.16 54.97 -73.13
C ILE A 108 47.64 53.64 -73.72
N ASN A 109 46.75 52.65 -73.78
CA ASN A 109 46.94 51.24 -74.19
C ASN A 109 48.13 50.90 -75.13
N GLY A 110 49.08 50.10 -74.62
CA GLY A 110 49.69 49.00 -75.38
C GLY A 110 50.64 49.32 -76.55
N MET A 111 51.06 50.56 -76.77
CA MET A 111 52.22 50.86 -77.62
C MET A 111 53.39 51.21 -76.70
N THR A 112 54.49 50.47 -76.85
CA THR A 112 55.81 50.65 -76.20
C THR A 112 56.01 51.90 -75.34
N ARG A 113 56.46 51.67 -74.09
CA ARG A 113 57.11 52.66 -73.22
C ARG A 113 58.17 53.42 -74.01
N ASP A 114 57.82 54.56 -74.60
CA ASP A 114 58.82 55.57 -74.89
C ASP A 114 59.49 55.86 -73.54
N SER A 115 60.81 55.80 -73.51
CA SER A 115 61.63 55.57 -72.33
C SER A 115 61.70 56.76 -71.37
N THR A 116 60.69 57.64 -71.36
CA THR A 116 60.52 58.75 -70.43
C THR A 116 59.05 58.90 -69.98
N PRO A 117 58.72 58.72 -68.68
CA PRO A 117 57.36 58.93 -68.20
C PRO A 117 57.10 60.44 -68.13
N THR A 118 56.44 61.00 -69.14
CA THR A 118 55.92 62.36 -69.03
C THR A 118 54.55 62.31 -68.35
N TYR A 119 54.53 62.45 -67.02
CA TYR A 119 53.29 62.67 -66.27
C TYR A 119 52.57 63.91 -66.82
N ARG A 120 51.25 63.85 -66.94
CA ARG A 120 50.43 64.95 -67.46
C ARG A 120 49.81 65.73 -66.32
N LYS A 121 49.63 67.05 -66.53
CA LYS A 121 48.93 67.90 -65.56
C LYS A 121 47.44 67.63 -65.60
N ILE A 122 46.83 67.54 -64.42
CA ILE A 122 45.40 67.77 -64.24
C ILE A 122 45.26 69.26 -63.92
N VAL A 123 44.62 70.01 -64.82
CA VAL A 123 44.47 71.46 -64.71
C VAL A 123 43.00 71.83 -64.46
N ASN A 124 42.78 73.04 -63.92
CA ASN A 124 41.46 73.53 -63.49
C ASN A 124 40.83 72.71 -62.35
N LEU A 125 41.66 72.23 -61.44
CA LEU A 125 41.21 71.59 -60.21
C LEU A 125 40.72 72.67 -59.24
N ALA A 126 39.43 72.61 -58.88
CA ALA A 126 38.87 73.44 -57.81
C ALA A 126 39.58 73.15 -56.47
N ASP A 127 39.52 74.09 -55.52
CA ASP A 127 39.99 73.84 -54.16
C ASP A 127 39.22 72.62 -53.61
N GLY A 128 39.93 71.56 -53.23
CA GLY A 128 39.32 70.37 -52.63
C GLY A 128 38.89 70.66 -51.20
N ASP A 129 37.88 69.98 -50.68
CA ASP A 129 37.59 70.12 -49.26
C ASP A 129 38.79 69.65 -48.41
N VAL A 130 39.24 70.46 -47.45
CA VAL A 130 40.34 70.10 -46.54
C VAL A 130 39.75 69.66 -45.21
N SER A 131 39.23 68.44 -45.20
CA SER A 131 38.65 67.79 -44.02
C SER A 131 39.22 66.39 -43.84
N LYS A 132 39.04 65.81 -42.65
CA LYS A 132 39.62 64.50 -42.28
C LYS A 132 39.19 63.38 -43.23
N ASP A 133 37.95 63.45 -43.74
CA ASP A 133 37.33 62.41 -44.55
C ASP A 133 37.26 62.81 -46.03
N SER A 134 37.94 63.89 -46.42
CA SER A 134 37.99 64.32 -47.81
C SER A 134 38.82 63.37 -48.66
N HIS A 135 38.29 63.08 -49.84
CA HIS A 135 38.98 62.39 -50.92
C HIS A 135 39.20 63.30 -52.13
N ASP A 136 38.95 64.60 -51.96
CA ASP A 136 39.18 65.60 -52.99
C ASP A 136 40.69 65.79 -53.17
N ALA A 137 41.12 65.97 -54.42
CA ALA A 137 42.47 66.38 -54.69
C ALA A 137 42.64 67.87 -54.31
N VAL A 138 43.69 68.19 -53.56
CA VAL A 138 44.03 69.58 -53.23
C VAL A 138 44.86 70.20 -54.35
N ASN A 139 44.69 71.51 -54.57
CA ASN A 139 45.48 72.25 -55.54
C ASN A 139 46.59 73.08 -54.86
N GLY A 140 47.37 73.80 -55.67
CA GLY A 140 48.53 74.55 -55.19
C GLY A 140 48.21 75.71 -54.24
N SER A 141 47.04 76.36 -54.33
CA SER A 141 46.66 77.48 -53.45
C SER A 141 46.43 77.00 -52.01
N GLN A 142 45.84 75.82 -51.85
CA GLN A 142 45.57 75.26 -50.53
C GLN A 142 46.87 74.85 -49.81
N LEU A 143 47.82 74.25 -50.53
CA LEU A 143 49.14 73.93 -49.97
C LEU A 143 49.93 75.19 -49.60
N TYR A 144 49.82 76.25 -50.40
CA TYR A 144 50.46 77.53 -50.10
C TYR A 144 49.93 78.16 -48.79
N THR A 145 48.62 78.06 -48.55
CA THR A 145 47.98 78.57 -47.33
C THR A 145 48.54 77.90 -46.08
N VAL A 146 48.62 76.56 -46.07
CA VAL A 146 49.23 75.79 -44.98
C VAL A 146 50.67 76.23 -44.71
N ASN A 147 51.46 76.44 -45.76
CA ASN A 147 52.85 76.87 -45.63
C ASN A 147 52.98 78.27 -45.00
N SER A 148 52.07 79.19 -45.32
CA SER A 148 52.02 80.54 -44.75
C SER A 148 51.69 80.51 -43.25
N GLU A 149 50.68 79.73 -42.85
CA GLU A 149 50.27 79.60 -41.45
C GLU A 149 51.34 78.92 -40.59
N LEU A 150 52.01 77.88 -41.13
CA LEU A 150 53.12 77.22 -40.45
C LEU A 150 54.26 78.20 -40.15
N THR A 151 54.60 79.06 -41.11
CA THR A 151 55.65 80.08 -40.94
C THR A 151 55.27 81.09 -39.85
N ALA A 152 54.01 81.54 -39.82
CA ALA A 152 53.52 82.43 -38.77
C ALA A 152 53.58 81.78 -37.38
N GLY A 153 53.15 80.51 -37.26
CA GLY A 153 53.21 79.76 -36.01
C GLY A 153 54.62 79.59 -35.47
N LEU A 154 55.60 79.32 -36.35
CA LEU A 154 57.01 79.19 -35.96
C LEU A 154 57.58 80.51 -35.40
N ASN A 155 57.22 81.64 -36.01
CA ASN A 155 57.61 82.97 -35.52
C ASN A 155 56.98 83.31 -34.16
N SER A 156 55.71 82.97 -33.95
CA SER A 156 55.04 83.13 -32.64
C SER A 156 55.68 82.26 -31.56
N LEU A 157 56.02 81.00 -31.87
CA LEU A 157 56.70 80.12 -30.92
C LEU A 157 58.06 80.67 -30.50
N SER A 158 58.83 81.19 -31.48
CA SER A 158 60.12 81.84 -31.20
C SER A 158 59.95 83.03 -30.26
N THR A 159 58.97 83.90 -30.52
CA THR A 159 58.69 85.09 -29.69
C THR A 159 58.25 84.71 -28.27
N SER A 160 57.32 83.76 -28.13
CA SER A 160 56.85 83.27 -26.82
C SER A 160 57.98 82.61 -26.01
N THR A 161 58.84 81.84 -26.68
CA THR A 161 59.99 81.21 -26.02
C THR A 161 60.99 82.25 -25.53
N SER A 162 61.31 83.26 -26.36
CA SER A 162 62.18 84.36 -25.94
C SER A 162 61.60 85.17 -24.78
N THR A 163 60.28 85.38 -24.76
CA THR A 163 59.59 86.06 -23.66
C THR A 163 59.62 85.23 -22.37
N ALA A 164 59.31 83.93 -22.44
CA ALA A 164 59.37 83.03 -21.29
C ALA A 164 60.78 82.92 -20.69
N ILE A 165 61.82 82.89 -21.54
CA ILE A 165 63.21 82.94 -21.09
C ILE A 165 63.51 84.30 -20.42
N SER A 166 62.99 85.39 -20.96
CA SER A 166 63.15 86.73 -20.35
C SER A 166 62.44 86.84 -19.00
N ASP A 167 61.23 86.32 -18.87
CA ASP A 167 60.47 86.26 -17.62
C ASP A 167 61.17 85.37 -16.59
N LEU A 168 61.75 84.24 -17.01
CA LEU A 168 62.55 83.38 -16.15
C LEU A 168 63.81 84.09 -15.62
N LEU A 169 64.39 84.98 -16.41
CA LEU A 169 65.59 85.75 -16.05
C LEU A 169 65.28 87.00 -15.21
N ASN A 170 64.11 87.61 -15.39
CA ASN A 170 63.77 88.92 -14.79
C ASN A 170 62.61 88.90 -13.78
N GLY A 171 61.90 87.78 -13.62
CA GLY A 171 60.62 87.68 -12.92
C GLY A 171 60.65 87.07 -11.52
N THR A 172 61.57 87.48 -10.64
CA THR A 172 61.41 87.56 -9.16
C THR A 172 62.75 87.99 -8.55
N ASP A 173 62.74 89.00 -7.67
CA ASP A 173 63.92 89.54 -6.99
C ASP A 173 64.84 88.42 -6.43
N PRO A 174 66.12 88.33 -6.84
CA PRO A 174 67.08 87.37 -6.26
C PRO A 174 67.19 87.47 -4.73
N GLY A 175 66.91 88.65 -4.14
CA GLY A 175 66.82 88.84 -2.69
C GLY A 175 65.60 88.16 -2.06
N SER A 176 64.43 88.24 -2.71
CA SER A 176 63.19 87.58 -2.28
C SER A 176 63.26 86.06 -2.35
N MET A 177 63.92 85.48 -3.36
CA MET A 177 64.03 84.02 -3.46
C MET A 177 65.04 83.46 -2.45
N SER A 178 66.16 84.16 -2.22
CA SER A 178 67.11 83.82 -1.14
C SER A 178 66.45 83.97 0.24
N THR A 179 65.63 84.99 0.43
CA THR A 179 64.86 85.23 1.67
C THR A 179 63.75 84.19 1.84
N SER A 180 63.07 83.78 0.77
CA SER A 180 62.05 82.72 0.79
C SER A 180 62.67 81.36 1.09
N ILE A 181 63.83 81.04 0.51
CA ILE A 181 64.59 79.81 0.80
C ILE A 181 65.12 79.84 2.24
N ALA A 182 65.64 80.98 2.71
CA ALA A 182 66.08 81.13 4.10
C ALA A 182 64.91 81.00 5.09
N ASN A 183 63.75 81.58 4.77
CA ASN A 183 62.53 81.43 5.57
C ASN A 183 61.98 80.00 5.55
N LEU A 184 62.02 79.31 4.42
CA LEU A 184 61.67 77.89 4.35
C LEU A 184 62.65 77.04 5.17
N ASN A 185 63.95 77.28 5.08
CA ASN A 185 64.96 76.62 5.93
C ASN A 185 64.76 76.91 7.43
N ALA A 186 64.26 78.08 7.80
CA ALA A 186 64.04 78.42 9.20
C ALA A 186 62.69 77.93 9.74
N ASN A 187 61.68 77.68 8.89
CA ASN A 187 60.29 77.50 9.33
C ASN A 187 59.61 76.21 8.88
N ALA A 188 60.12 75.53 7.85
CA ALA A 188 59.56 74.26 7.38
C ALA A 188 60.04 73.07 8.22
N LEU A 189 59.33 71.95 8.12
CA LEU A 189 59.88 70.65 8.51
C LEU A 189 60.97 70.28 7.50
N LEU A 190 62.20 70.07 7.96
CA LEU A 190 63.35 69.84 7.09
C LEU A 190 63.70 68.36 7.03
N TRP A 191 63.97 67.86 5.83
CA TRP A 191 64.53 66.52 5.69
C TRP A 191 65.99 66.50 6.19
N ASN A 192 66.29 65.66 7.17
CA ASN A 192 67.64 65.55 7.75
C ASN A 192 68.50 64.42 7.17
N GLY A 193 68.01 63.75 6.12
CA GLY A 193 68.66 62.59 5.50
C GLY A 193 67.94 61.26 5.77
N THR A 194 67.16 61.17 6.84
CA THR A 194 66.42 59.95 7.21
C THR A 194 64.97 60.19 7.64
N VAL A 195 64.64 61.35 8.21
CA VAL A 195 63.26 61.76 8.58
C VAL A 195 63.05 63.25 8.34
N TYR A 196 61.79 63.68 8.30
CA TYR A 196 61.45 65.11 8.41
C TYR A 196 61.59 65.53 9.88
N ASP A 197 62.42 66.53 10.12
CA ASP A 197 62.80 67.07 11.42
C ASP A 197 62.04 68.37 11.70
N ALA A 198 61.47 68.46 12.89
CA ALA A 198 60.79 69.66 13.39
C ALA A 198 61.72 70.58 14.21
N ALA A 199 62.97 70.19 14.44
CA ALA A 199 63.98 71.02 15.07
C ALA A 199 64.46 72.13 14.12
N ARG A 200 64.79 73.30 14.68
CA ARG A 200 65.24 74.48 13.93
C ARG A 200 66.66 74.86 14.34
N GLY A 201 67.65 74.13 13.82
CA GLY A 201 69.05 74.30 14.24
C GLY A 201 69.32 73.67 15.61
N SER A 202 69.75 74.45 16.60
CA SER A 202 70.17 73.96 17.93
C SER A 202 69.05 73.86 18.99
N ILE A 203 67.80 74.10 18.60
CA ILE A 203 66.63 74.06 19.51
C ILE A 203 65.93 72.70 19.43
N GLU A 204 65.41 72.23 20.57
CA GLU A 204 64.61 71.00 20.67
C GLU A 204 63.41 71.02 19.71
N GLY A 205 62.98 69.83 19.27
CA GLY A 205 61.92 69.65 18.28
C GLY A 205 60.65 70.44 18.61
N GLN A 206 60.06 71.07 17.60
CA GLN A 206 58.88 71.91 17.76
C GLN A 206 57.58 71.09 17.71
N ILE A 207 56.51 71.60 18.33
CA ILE A 207 55.18 70.99 18.27
C ILE A 207 54.56 71.24 16.89
N ILE A 208 54.17 70.16 16.19
CA ILE A 208 53.41 70.25 14.94
C ILE A 208 51.91 70.34 15.29
N THR A 209 51.31 71.52 15.10
CA THR A 209 49.87 71.75 15.34
C THR A 209 49.09 71.74 14.02
N GLY A 210 47.76 71.62 14.08
CA GLY A 210 46.92 71.55 12.87
C GLY A 210 46.92 70.19 12.14
N VAL A 211 47.53 69.16 12.74
CA VAL A 211 47.48 67.79 12.22
C VAL A 211 46.06 67.26 12.32
N LYS A 212 45.39 67.07 11.17
CA LYS A 212 44.11 66.36 11.09
C LYS A 212 44.30 64.93 11.61
N GLY A 213 43.29 64.37 12.29
CA GLY A 213 43.39 63.01 12.80
C GLY A 213 43.68 62.02 11.67
N GLY A 214 44.78 61.29 11.78
CA GLY A 214 45.23 60.33 10.78
C GLY A 214 44.31 59.10 10.73
N ASN A 215 44.27 58.39 9.61
CA ASN A 215 43.50 57.15 9.56
C ASN A 215 44.14 56.07 10.45
N ILE A 216 43.39 55.51 11.40
CA ILE A 216 43.85 54.44 12.30
C ILE A 216 43.51 53.09 11.66
N ALA A 217 44.30 52.69 10.66
CA ALA A 217 44.20 51.41 9.98
C ALA A 217 45.59 50.75 9.82
N ALA A 218 45.64 49.42 9.70
CA ALA A 218 46.89 48.70 9.53
C ALA A 218 47.61 49.16 8.25
N GLY A 219 48.89 49.53 8.37
CA GLY A 219 49.71 50.05 7.27
C GLY A 219 49.53 51.55 6.97
N SER A 220 48.73 52.28 7.75
CA SER A 220 48.59 53.74 7.61
C SER A 220 49.93 54.44 7.88
N LEU A 221 50.23 55.45 7.05
CA LEU A 221 51.40 56.32 7.18
C LEU A 221 51.02 57.72 7.69
N ASP A 222 49.76 57.92 8.05
CA ASP A 222 49.25 59.20 8.55
C ASP A 222 49.80 59.50 9.95
N ALA A 223 50.16 60.76 10.21
CA ALA A 223 50.51 61.20 11.55
C ALA A 223 49.27 61.18 12.45
N VAL A 224 49.40 60.61 13.65
CA VAL A 224 48.35 60.66 14.68
C VAL A 224 48.42 61.98 15.44
N ASN A 225 47.27 62.58 15.73
CA ASN A 225 47.22 63.80 16.53
C ASN A 225 46.93 63.52 18.01
N ALA A 226 47.07 64.54 18.85
CA ALA A 226 46.86 64.42 20.30
C ALA A 226 45.42 64.03 20.69
N GLY A 227 44.42 64.36 19.86
CA GLY A 227 43.02 63.97 20.10
C GLY A 227 42.83 62.46 20.00
N GLN A 228 43.44 61.82 18.99
CA GLN A 228 43.39 60.37 18.83
C GLN A 228 44.13 59.63 19.95
N LEU A 229 45.26 60.15 20.42
CA LEU A 229 45.96 59.62 21.59
C LEU A 229 45.14 59.80 22.88
N TRP A 230 44.39 60.90 22.98
CA TRP A 230 43.47 61.14 24.09
C TRP A 230 42.32 60.13 24.10
N ASP A 231 41.73 59.79 22.94
CA ASP A 231 40.69 58.75 22.85
C ASP A 231 41.21 57.37 23.28
N VAL A 232 42.45 57.02 22.89
CA VAL A 232 43.11 55.81 23.37
C VAL A 232 43.33 55.87 24.88
N LYS A 233 43.80 57.01 25.42
CA LYS A 233 43.95 57.20 26.88
C LYS A 233 42.62 57.02 27.60
N GLN A 234 41.53 57.59 27.09
CA GLN A 234 40.19 57.42 27.68
C GLN A 234 39.74 55.96 27.62
N SER A 235 40.01 55.26 26.51
CA SER A 235 39.74 53.83 26.37
C SER A 235 40.56 52.99 27.37
N ILE A 236 41.83 53.34 27.60
CA ILE A 236 42.69 52.70 28.61
C ILE A 236 42.20 53.01 30.03
N SER A 237 41.78 54.24 30.32
CA SER A 237 41.20 54.59 31.61
C SER A 237 39.88 53.87 31.85
N ALA A 238 39.02 53.75 30.84
CA ALA A 238 37.77 52.98 30.92
C ALA A 238 38.04 51.47 31.07
N LEU A 239 39.06 50.93 30.38
CA LEU A 239 39.52 49.56 30.56
C LEU A 239 40.09 49.37 31.97
N SER A 240 40.86 50.32 32.49
CA SER A 240 41.39 50.29 33.85
C SER A 240 40.27 50.32 34.89
N SER A 241 39.23 51.14 34.70
CA SER A 241 38.04 51.14 35.55
C SER A 241 37.22 49.84 35.42
N SER A 242 37.10 49.28 34.22
CA SER A 242 36.39 48.02 33.98
C SER A 242 37.14 46.83 34.58
N VAL A 243 38.46 46.76 34.39
CA VAL A 243 39.35 45.78 35.03
C VAL A 243 39.32 45.96 36.54
N SER A 244 39.39 47.18 37.07
CA SER A 244 39.24 47.45 38.50
C SER A 244 37.88 46.98 39.03
N THR A 245 36.80 47.19 38.27
CA THR A 245 35.45 46.74 38.64
C THR A 245 35.37 45.21 38.67
N VAL A 246 35.89 44.54 37.63
CA VAL A 246 35.97 43.07 37.56
C VAL A 246 36.86 42.52 38.68
N VAL A 247 38.02 43.12 38.93
CA VAL A 247 38.96 42.72 39.99
C VAL A 247 38.38 42.99 41.38
N SER A 248 37.62 44.06 41.58
CA SER A 248 36.91 44.36 42.83
C SER A 248 35.63 43.53 43.01
N GLY A 249 35.08 43.00 41.91
CA GLY A 249 33.92 42.11 41.90
C GLY A 249 34.29 40.63 41.96
N LEU A 250 35.57 40.28 41.76
CA LEU A 250 36.13 39.01 42.17
C LEU A 250 36.12 38.96 43.71
N PRO A 251 35.74 37.83 44.34
CA PRO A 251 35.83 37.69 45.79
C PRO A 251 37.28 37.96 46.22
N ALA A 252 37.48 38.88 47.17
CA ALA A 252 38.81 39.14 47.72
C ALA A 252 39.18 37.99 48.68
N GLY A 253 40.16 37.17 48.27
CA GLY A 253 40.72 36.06 49.06
C GLY A 253 40.63 34.70 48.36
N THR A 254 41.41 33.73 48.83
CA THR A 254 41.14 32.30 48.60
C THR A 254 39.65 32.06 48.87
N ILE A 255 38.96 31.24 48.04
CA ILE A 255 37.57 30.82 48.34
C ILE A 255 37.56 30.41 49.82
N SER A 256 36.80 31.10 50.67
CA SER A 256 36.82 30.81 52.09
C SER A 256 36.37 29.37 52.30
N ASP A 257 36.95 28.68 53.28
CA ASP A 257 36.51 27.33 53.63
C ASP A 257 34.99 27.32 53.88
N ASP A 258 34.40 28.42 54.36
CA ASP A 258 32.96 28.59 54.52
C ASP A 258 32.18 28.62 53.19
N ALA A 259 32.71 29.28 52.15
CA ALA A 259 32.08 29.34 50.83
C ALA A 259 32.20 27.99 50.11
N LEU A 260 33.37 27.34 50.21
CA LEU A 260 33.57 25.99 49.68
C LEU A 260 32.73 24.96 50.43
N SER A 261 32.61 25.10 51.75
CA SER A 261 31.75 24.29 52.62
C SER A 261 30.27 24.52 52.33
N SER A 262 29.84 25.75 52.06
CA SER A 262 28.46 26.06 51.70
C SER A 262 28.08 25.49 50.33
N LEU A 263 28.97 25.60 49.33
CA LEU A 263 28.78 24.99 48.02
C LEU A 263 28.78 23.45 48.12
N SER A 264 29.72 22.88 48.88
CA SER A 264 29.78 21.45 49.19
C SER A 264 28.48 20.98 49.87
N THR A 265 28.01 21.71 50.89
CA THR A 265 26.75 21.40 51.59
C THR A 265 25.55 21.49 50.66
N ALA A 266 25.49 22.50 49.78
CA ALA A 266 24.40 22.66 48.82
C ALA A 266 24.39 21.53 47.77
N ILE A 267 25.56 21.16 47.25
CA ILE A 267 25.72 20.05 46.30
C ILE A 267 25.35 18.73 47.00
N SER A 268 25.89 18.44 48.18
CA SER A 268 25.57 17.24 48.96
C SER A 268 24.08 17.15 49.28
N LYS A 269 23.45 18.24 49.72
CA LYS A 269 22.00 18.25 50.00
C LYS A 269 21.15 18.02 48.74
N ASN A 270 21.54 18.57 47.60
CA ASN A 270 20.84 18.35 46.34
C ASN A 270 21.00 16.89 45.87
N ILE A 271 22.23 16.37 45.91
CA ILE A 271 22.56 14.99 45.58
C ILE A 271 21.82 14.03 46.52
N ASP A 272 21.83 14.26 47.83
CA ASP A 272 21.09 13.47 48.82
C ASP A 272 19.59 13.49 48.53
N SER A 273 19.02 14.66 48.23
CA SER A 273 17.60 14.76 47.87
C SER A 273 17.27 13.97 46.60
N GLN A 274 18.14 13.99 45.59
CA GLN A 274 17.98 13.19 44.38
C GLN A 274 18.13 11.70 44.65
N ILE A 275 19.17 11.28 45.39
CA ILE A 275 19.42 9.88 45.77
C ILE A 275 18.27 9.34 46.63
N SER A 276 17.75 10.12 47.58
CA SER A 276 16.59 9.75 48.39
C SER A 276 15.32 9.60 47.54
N SER A 277 15.13 10.45 46.53
CA SER A 277 13.99 10.33 45.61
C SER A 277 14.08 9.05 44.77
N VAL A 278 15.27 8.76 44.22
CA VAL A 278 15.52 7.52 43.47
C VAL A 278 15.36 6.29 44.36
N ALA A 279 15.88 6.32 45.59
CA ALA A 279 15.72 5.23 46.55
C ALA A 279 14.24 4.97 46.87
N SER A 280 13.44 6.01 47.07
CA SER A 280 12.00 5.88 47.32
C SER A 280 11.27 5.22 46.14
N TYR A 281 11.57 5.60 44.89
CA TYR A 281 10.97 4.97 43.71
C TYR A 281 11.33 3.49 43.57
N LEU A 282 12.51 3.08 44.04
CA LEU A 282 12.93 1.69 44.08
C LEU A 282 12.41 0.94 45.31
N GLY A 283 11.62 1.56 46.18
CA GLY A 283 11.10 0.96 47.41
C GLY A 283 12.18 0.68 48.46
N THR A 284 13.25 1.48 48.45
CA THR A 284 14.40 1.33 49.34
C THR A 284 14.81 2.67 49.97
N ALA A 285 15.90 2.68 50.74
CA ALA A 285 16.40 3.86 51.43
C ALA A 285 17.76 4.31 50.88
N SER A 286 18.00 5.62 50.86
CA SER A 286 19.33 6.18 50.59
C SER A 286 20.27 5.88 51.77
N GLN A 287 21.57 5.80 51.48
CA GLN A 287 22.66 5.67 52.46
C GLN A 287 23.59 6.88 52.30
N PRO A 288 23.23 8.05 52.89
CA PRO A 288 23.96 9.30 52.69
C PRO A 288 25.43 9.20 53.13
N ASP A 289 25.73 8.44 54.17
CA ASP A 289 27.11 8.25 54.67
C ASP A 289 28.03 7.49 53.69
N THR A 290 27.47 6.78 52.70
CA THR A 290 28.22 5.97 51.73
C THR A 290 27.96 6.37 50.27
N ASN A 291 27.26 7.50 50.05
CA ASN A 291 26.84 7.97 48.73
C ASN A 291 26.20 6.87 47.86
N SER A 292 25.42 5.98 48.50
CA SER A 292 24.87 4.78 47.87
C SER A 292 23.38 4.65 48.15
N ILE A 293 22.71 3.79 47.37
CA ILE A 293 21.33 3.38 47.62
C ILE A 293 21.39 1.99 48.26
N LYS A 294 20.68 1.80 49.38
CA LYS A 294 20.51 0.46 49.94
C LYS A 294 19.84 -0.42 48.88
N PRO A 295 20.32 -1.62 48.54
CA PRO A 295 19.66 -2.45 47.55
C PRO A 295 18.18 -2.66 47.91
N PRO A 296 17.22 -2.52 46.98
CA PRO A 296 15.82 -2.84 47.24
C PRO A 296 15.68 -4.31 47.62
N LYS A 297 14.58 -4.70 48.27
CA LYS A 297 14.34 -6.11 48.65
C LYS A 297 12.99 -6.56 48.13
N TYR A 298 13.02 -7.49 47.19
CA TYR A 298 11.84 -8.12 46.61
C TYR A 298 11.79 -9.59 47.01
N ASP A 299 10.90 -9.92 47.94
CA ASP A 299 10.73 -11.29 48.43
C ASP A 299 9.63 -12.00 47.62
N ILE A 300 9.98 -13.09 46.95
CA ILE A 300 9.03 -13.99 46.29
C ILE A 300 9.09 -15.35 46.96
N THR A 301 7.94 -15.86 47.38
CA THR A 301 7.82 -17.24 47.88
C THR A 301 7.86 -18.21 46.69
N THR A 302 8.78 -19.18 46.68
CA THR A 302 8.81 -20.26 45.70
C THR A 302 7.54 -21.11 45.79
N PRO A 303 7.21 -21.90 44.76
CA PRO A 303 6.12 -22.88 44.87
C PRO A 303 6.31 -23.91 45.99
N SER A 304 7.55 -24.15 46.43
CA SER A 304 7.88 -25.03 47.57
C SER A 304 7.78 -24.34 48.94
N GLY A 305 7.45 -23.04 49.00
CA GLY A 305 7.25 -22.29 50.24
C GLY A 305 8.49 -21.57 50.78
N SER A 306 9.66 -21.71 50.15
CA SER A 306 10.87 -20.95 50.51
C SER A 306 10.78 -19.51 50.04
N VAL A 307 11.43 -18.55 50.71
CA VAL A 307 11.51 -17.16 50.23
C VAL A 307 12.82 -16.98 49.45
N VAL A 308 12.73 -16.45 48.23
CA VAL A 308 13.87 -15.98 47.45
C VAL A 308 13.80 -14.46 47.41
N SER A 309 14.86 -13.82 47.90
CA SER A 309 15.01 -12.37 47.91
C SER A 309 15.81 -11.93 46.68
N ALA A 310 15.26 -11.04 45.87
CA ALA A 310 16.00 -10.30 44.87
C ALA A 310 16.37 -8.91 45.40
N ASN A 311 17.61 -8.49 45.14
CA ASN A 311 18.10 -7.18 45.57
C ASN A 311 18.12 -6.11 44.45
N ASN A 312 17.60 -6.46 43.28
CA ASN A 312 17.47 -5.61 42.11
C ASN A 312 16.23 -6.02 41.29
N VAL A 313 15.81 -5.17 40.36
CA VAL A 313 14.58 -5.38 39.57
C VAL A 313 14.70 -6.56 38.62
N LYS A 314 15.87 -6.78 38.00
CA LYS A 314 16.08 -7.89 37.06
C LYS A 314 15.84 -9.24 37.74
N ASP A 315 16.49 -9.47 38.87
CA ASP A 315 16.36 -10.73 39.60
C ASP A 315 14.95 -10.90 40.19
N ALA A 316 14.27 -9.79 40.51
CA ALA A 316 12.88 -9.82 40.98
C ALA A 316 11.92 -10.29 39.88
N LEU A 317 12.12 -9.80 38.64
CA LEU A 317 11.36 -10.25 37.47
C LEU A 317 11.68 -11.71 37.13
N GLU A 318 12.94 -12.12 37.19
CA GLU A 318 13.33 -13.52 36.99
C GLU A 318 12.72 -14.45 38.05
N ASN A 319 12.68 -14.02 39.31
CA ASN A 319 11.99 -14.76 40.35
C ASN A 319 10.47 -14.84 40.09
N LEU A 320 9.85 -13.79 39.54
CA LEU A 320 8.43 -13.81 39.18
C LEU A 320 8.14 -14.75 38.01
N GLU A 321 9.03 -14.80 37.02
CA GLU A 321 8.94 -15.73 35.88
C GLU A 321 9.08 -17.19 36.34
N ASN A 322 10.06 -17.47 37.19
CA ASN A 322 10.36 -18.83 37.65
C ASN A 322 9.39 -19.35 38.72
N TYR A 323 8.85 -18.48 39.56
CA TYR A 323 8.08 -18.88 40.74
C TYR A 323 6.65 -18.35 40.78
N GLY A 324 6.31 -17.37 39.96
CA GLY A 324 4.98 -16.76 39.91
C GLY A 324 4.64 -15.87 41.10
N THR A 325 3.43 -15.30 41.08
CA THR A 325 2.91 -14.39 42.12
C THR A 325 2.45 -15.15 43.36
N LYS A 326 2.05 -14.44 44.42
CA LYS A 326 1.48 -15.05 45.64
C LYS A 326 0.33 -16.04 45.36
N TYR A 327 -0.50 -15.78 44.35
CA TYR A 327 -1.71 -16.55 44.07
C TYR A 327 -1.64 -17.39 42.78
N ALA A 328 -0.67 -17.11 41.91
CA ALA A 328 -0.43 -17.89 40.71
C ALA A 328 1.02 -18.40 40.74
N LYS A 329 1.20 -19.64 41.19
CA LYS A 329 2.49 -20.33 41.27
C LYS A 329 2.60 -21.35 40.16
N SER A 330 3.76 -21.44 39.53
CA SER A 330 4.11 -22.52 38.60
C SER A 330 5.38 -23.17 39.11
N ASN A 331 5.35 -24.49 39.32
CA ASN A 331 6.53 -25.28 39.64
C ASN A 331 6.87 -26.18 38.45
N SER A 332 7.56 -25.63 37.45
CA SER A 332 7.89 -26.38 36.25
C SER A 332 9.20 -25.90 35.64
N ALA A 333 9.99 -26.86 35.15
CA ALA A 333 11.18 -26.60 34.31
C ALA A 333 10.89 -26.78 32.82
N LYS A 334 9.63 -27.04 32.43
CA LYS A 334 9.22 -27.16 31.03
C LYS A 334 9.07 -25.77 30.40
N ALA A 335 8.89 -25.74 29.08
CA ALA A 335 8.60 -24.51 28.34
C ALA A 335 7.41 -23.73 28.93
N ALA A 336 7.37 -22.42 28.66
CA ALA A 336 6.25 -21.57 29.08
C ALA A 336 4.91 -22.05 28.49
N SER A 337 3.81 -21.75 29.19
CA SER A 337 2.45 -21.97 28.68
C SER A 337 2.17 -21.10 27.45
N VAL A 338 1.43 -21.64 26.49
CA VAL A 338 1.10 -20.96 25.23
C VAL A 338 -0.41 -20.83 25.06
N ALA A 339 -0.93 -19.62 25.23
CA ALA A 339 -2.32 -19.26 24.90
C ALA A 339 -2.36 -18.66 23.48
N GLN A 340 -2.44 -19.52 22.46
CA GLN A 340 -2.36 -19.13 21.04
C GLN A 340 -3.72 -18.76 20.44
N GLY A 341 -4.79 -19.42 20.88
CA GLY A 341 -6.14 -19.11 20.40
C GLY A 341 -6.61 -17.73 20.89
N VAL A 342 -7.46 -17.07 20.10
CA VAL A 342 -8.13 -15.83 20.54
C VAL A 342 -8.93 -16.13 21.81
N ASP A 343 -8.84 -15.27 22.83
CA ASP A 343 -9.49 -15.42 24.14
C ASP A 343 -9.17 -16.75 24.87
N SER A 344 -8.00 -17.35 24.59
CA SER A 344 -7.58 -18.60 25.22
C SER A 344 -6.84 -18.39 26.55
N VAL A 345 -6.82 -19.44 27.39
CA VAL A 345 -6.13 -19.47 28.68
C VAL A 345 -5.21 -20.70 28.72
N ALA A 346 -3.92 -20.50 28.97
CA ALA A 346 -2.96 -21.57 29.18
C ALA A 346 -2.22 -21.38 30.52
N ILE A 347 -2.28 -22.38 31.41
CA ILE A 347 -1.66 -22.33 32.74
C ILE A 347 -0.94 -23.66 33.01
N GLY A 348 0.37 -23.60 33.29
CA GLY A 348 1.21 -24.77 33.60
C GLY A 348 2.28 -25.01 32.53
N GLY A 349 3.36 -25.69 32.92
CA GLY A 349 4.51 -25.94 32.03
C GLY A 349 4.11 -26.69 30.77
N ALA A 350 4.51 -26.17 29.60
CA ALA A 350 4.19 -26.67 28.27
C ALA A 350 2.68 -26.85 27.98
N SER A 351 1.79 -26.21 28.76
CA SER A 351 0.36 -26.17 28.43
C SER A 351 0.12 -25.36 27.16
N MET A 352 -0.83 -25.78 26.33
CA MET A 352 -1.12 -25.14 25.04
C MET A 352 -2.62 -25.08 24.76
N ALA A 353 -3.15 -23.86 24.72
CA ALA A 353 -4.51 -23.57 24.30
C ALA A 353 -4.48 -22.91 22.92
N SER A 354 -4.60 -23.70 21.85
CA SER A 354 -4.52 -23.20 20.47
C SER A 354 -5.89 -22.99 19.80
N GLY A 355 -6.97 -23.54 20.36
CA GLY A 355 -8.32 -23.24 19.91
C GLY A 355 -8.83 -21.87 20.40
N THR A 356 -9.73 -21.23 19.64
CA THR A 356 -10.45 -20.02 20.09
C THR A 356 -11.24 -20.30 21.36
N SER A 357 -11.13 -19.42 22.35
CA SER A 357 -11.77 -19.54 23.67
C SER A 357 -11.44 -20.85 24.40
N ALA A 358 -10.30 -21.46 24.08
CA ALA A 358 -9.86 -22.71 24.69
C ALA A 358 -9.17 -22.47 26.04
N VAL A 359 -9.27 -23.45 26.94
CA VAL A 359 -8.66 -23.42 28.27
C VAL A 359 -7.79 -24.66 28.44
N ALA A 360 -6.50 -24.49 28.68
CA ALA A 360 -5.55 -25.56 28.98
C ALA A 360 -4.87 -25.29 30.32
N ILE A 361 -5.24 -26.06 31.36
CA ILE A 361 -4.71 -25.89 32.71
C ILE A 361 -4.12 -27.22 33.19
N GLY A 362 -2.80 -27.22 33.40
CA GLY A 362 -2.04 -28.40 33.83
C GLY A 362 -0.77 -28.58 33.01
N ASP A 363 0.19 -29.31 33.58
CA ASP A 363 1.43 -29.68 32.91
C ASP A 363 1.16 -30.40 31.58
N SER A 364 1.61 -29.83 30.47
CA SER A 364 1.39 -30.37 29.11
C SER A 364 -0.10 -30.56 28.72
N ALA A 365 -1.04 -29.85 29.36
CA ALA A 365 -2.44 -29.83 28.95
C ALA A 365 -2.58 -29.21 27.54
N SER A 366 -3.44 -29.77 26.68
CA SER A 366 -3.60 -29.35 25.29
C SER A 366 -5.05 -29.20 24.89
N ALA A 367 -5.48 -27.97 24.60
CA ALA A 367 -6.82 -27.68 24.07
C ALA A 367 -6.69 -27.07 22.67
N SER A 368 -6.74 -27.94 21.64
CA SER A 368 -6.46 -27.54 20.25
C SER A 368 -7.69 -27.15 19.43
N SER A 369 -8.88 -27.32 20.00
CA SER A 369 -10.16 -27.03 19.32
C SER A 369 -10.91 -25.90 20.03
N ALA A 370 -11.77 -25.19 19.29
CA ALA A 370 -12.53 -24.06 19.82
C ALA A 370 -13.41 -24.47 21.02
N ASN A 371 -13.52 -23.58 22.00
CA ASN A 371 -14.29 -23.79 23.24
C ASN A 371 -13.87 -25.07 24.02
N GLY A 372 -12.68 -25.61 23.77
CA GLY A 372 -12.19 -26.81 24.43
C GLY A 372 -11.62 -26.53 25.82
N VAL A 373 -11.91 -27.37 26.80
CA VAL A 373 -11.38 -27.26 28.16
C VAL A 373 -10.57 -28.50 28.53
N ALA A 374 -9.24 -28.36 28.58
CA ALA A 374 -8.33 -29.39 29.08
C ALA A 374 -7.87 -29.01 30.50
N LEU A 375 -8.33 -29.75 31.51
CA LEU A 375 -8.01 -29.52 32.92
C LEU A 375 -7.34 -30.76 33.52
N GLY A 376 -6.03 -30.71 33.70
CA GLY A 376 -5.21 -31.79 34.24
C GLY A 376 -3.90 -31.95 33.48
N SER A 377 -2.89 -32.58 34.10
CA SER A 377 -1.63 -32.88 33.41
C SER A 377 -1.89 -33.78 32.19
N GLN A 378 -1.39 -33.39 31.02
CA GLN A 378 -1.58 -34.11 29.75
C GLN A 378 -3.06 -34.30 29.33
N ALA A 379 -4.00 -33.57 29.93
CA ALA A 379 -5.39 -33.57 29.47
C ALA A 379 -5.44 -32.99 28.05
N LYS A 380 -6.24 -33.61 27.16
CA LYS A 380 -6.26 -33.28 25.74
C LYS A 380 -7.66 -33.13 25.18
N VAL A 381 -7.95 -32.02 24.52
CA VAL A 381 -9.19 -31.80 23.78
C VAL A 381 -8.89 -31.71 22.29
N THR A 382 -9.57 -32.56 21.50
CA THR A 382 -9.42 -32.61 20.03
C THR A 382 -10.71 -32.36 19.27
N GLN A 383 -11.78 -32.00 19.97
CA GLN A 383 -13.07 -31.65 19.36
C GLN A 383 -13.59 -30.34 19.95
N SER A 384 -14.28 -29.55 19.11
CA SER A 384 -14.89 -28.29 19.53
C SER A 384 -15.89 -28.53 20.66
N GLY A 385 -15.86 -27.68 21.69
CA GLY A 385 -16.72 -27.77 22.88
C GLY A 385 -16.43 -28.96 23.82
N GLY A 386 -15.39 -29.77 23.54
CA GLY A 386 -15.03 -30.91 24.37
C GLY A 386 -14.38 -30.50 25.70
N VAL A 387 -14.61 -31.30 26.75
CA VAL A 387 -14.02 -31.06 28.09
C VAL A 387 -13.27 -32.30 28.53
N ALA A 388 -11.94 -32.21 28.65
CA ALA A 388 -11.10 -33.25 29.23
C ALA A 388 -10.79 -32.91 30.69
N LEU A 389 -11.32 -33.71 31.63
CA LEU A 389 -11.26 -33.44 33.07
C LEU A 389 -10.47 -34.52 33.82
N GLY A 390 -9.29 -34.15 34.29
CA GLY A 390 -8.34 -34.99 35.00
C GLY A 390 -7.12 -35.33 34.15
N SER A 391 -6.04 -35.75 34.82
CA SER A 391 -4.77 -36.11 34.17
C SER A 391 -4.98 -37.13 33.04
N GLU A 392 -4.35 -36.92 31.89
CA GLU A 392 -4.39 -37.83 30.73
C GLU A 392 -5.81 -38.09 30.17
N SER A 393 -6.81 -37.28 30.53
CA SER A 393 -8.14 -37.41 29.94
C SER A 393 -8.14 -36.89 28.51
N VAL A 394 -8.87 -37.54 27.62
CA VAL A 394 -8.96 -37.16 26.21
C VAL A 394 -10.42 -36.96 25.82
N ALA A 395 -10.77 -35.73 25.43
CA ALA A 395 -12.07 -35.39 24.87
C ALA A 395 -11.98 -35.37 23.33
N ASN A 396 -12.27 -36.52 22.73
CA ASN A 396 -12.21 -36.74 21.28
C ASN A 396 -13.57 -37.05 20.63
N THR A 397 -14.67 -37.00 21.40
CA THR A 397 -16.02 -37.27 20.92
C THR A 397 -16.72 -35.94 20.57
N ALA A 398 -17.06 -35.76 19.29
CA ALA A 398 -17.69 -34.55 18.77
C ALA A 398 -19.18 -34.46 19.14
N ALA A 399 -19.74 -33.26 19.00
CA ALA A 399 -21.18 -33.02 19.08
C ALA A 399 -21.97 -33.90 18.10
N GLY A 400 -23.22 -34.18 18.44
CA GLY A 400 -24.16 -34.86 17.55
C GLY A 400 -23.89 -36.36 17.34
N LYS A 401 -23.11 -37.01 18.22
CA LYS A 401 -23.03 -38.48 18.26
C LYS A 401 -24.30 -39.05 18.91
N GLU A 402 -24.92 -40.04 18.27
CA GLU A 402 -26.09 -40.72 18.85
C GLU A 402 -25.66 -41.59 20.04
N GLY A 403 -26.47 -41.54 21.11
CA GLY A 403 -26.34 -42.47 22.23
C GLY A 403 -26.79 -43.89 21.86
N TYR A 404 -26.55 -44.84 22.76
CA TYR A 404 -26.97 -46.22 22.58
C TYR A 404 -28.51 -46.33 22.58
N ILE A 405 -29.08 -46.90 21.52
CA ILE A 405 -30.51 -47.22 21.42
C ILE A 405 -30.64 -48.76 21.41
N PRO A 406 -31.29 -49.37 22.40
CA PRO A 406 -31.51 -50.82 22.42
C PRO A 406 -32.29 -51.29 21.19
N VAL A 407 -31.94 -52.45 20.63
CA VAL A 407 -32.64 -53.04 19.46
C VAL A 407 -34.12 -53.36 19.73
N THR A 408 -34.50 -53.47 21.00
CA THR A 408 -35.87 -53.73 21.46
C THR A 408 -36.65 -52.45 21.77
N ALA A 409 -36.05 -51.27 21.62
CA ALA A 409 -36.71 -50.01 21.94
C ALA A 409 -37.88 -49.73 20.98
N THR A 410 -39.00 -49.26 21.53
CA THR A 410 -40.12 -48.77 20.72
C THR A 410 -39.73 -47.49 19.98
N GLN A 411 -40.50 -47.10 18.95
CA GLN A 411 -40.26 -45.84 18.24
C GLN A 411 -40.29 -44.63 19.19
N GLN A 412 -41.21 -44.64 20.17
CA GLN A 412 -41.32 -43.58 21.16
C GLN A 412 -40.09 -43.53 22.07
N GLN A 413 -39.57 -44.67 22.52
CA GLN A 413 -38.36 -44.74 23.35
C GLN A 413 -37.12 -44.29 22.57
N ALA A 414 -36.98 -44.74 21.32
CA ALA A 414 -35.90 -44.30 20.45
C ALA A 414 -35.97 -42.79 20.18
N ALA A 415 -37.16 -42.22 20.03
CA ALA A 415 -37.35 -40.78 19.89
C ALA A 415 -36.95 -40.01 21.16
N ALA A 416 -37.31 -40.51 22.35
CA ALA A 416 -36.90 -39.91 23.62
C ALA A 416 -35.37 -39.91 23.80
N ILE A 417 -34.69 -41.03 23.50
CA ILE A 417 -33.22 -41.11 23.54
C ILE A 417 -32.58 -40.15 22.52
N ARG A 418 -33.16 -40.01 21.32
CA ARG A 418 -32.68 -39.06 20.31
C ARG A 418 -32.89 -37.60 20.73
N ALA A 419 -33.90 -37.32 21.55
CA ALA A 419 -34.14 -35.98 22.07
C ALA A 419 -33.04 -35.51 23.04
N THR A 420 -32.32 -36.43 23.68
CA THR A 420 -31.20 -36.14 24.59
C THR A 420 -29.82 -36.23 23.92
N LYS A 421 -29.77 -36.12 22.59
CA LYS A 421 -28.53 -36.18 21.80
C LYS A 421 -27.65 -34.96 22.08
N SER A 422 -26.34 -35.19 22.29
CA SER A 422 -25.40 -34.11 22.62
C SER A 422 -25.35 -33.04 21.52
N THR A 423 -25.45 -31.78 21.92
CA THR A 423 -25.28 -30.61 21.05
C THR A 423 -23.85 -30.08 21.03
N GLU A 424 -23.02 -30.49 21.99
CA GLU A 424 -21.63 -30.06 22.17
C GLU A 424 -20.67 -31.26 22.25
N GLY A 425 -19.36 -30.99 22.23
CA GLY A 425 -18.33 -32.00 22.47
C GLY A 425 -18.48 -32.67 23.84
N ALA A 426 -18.08 -33.94 23.94
CA ALA A 426 -18.28 -34.70 25.16
C ALA A 426 -17.38 -34.22 26.31
N VAL A 427 -17.88 -34.36 27.54
CA VAL A 427 -17.06 -34.34 28.76
C VAL A 427 -16.43 -35.72 28.93
N SER A 428 -15.11 -35.79 28.90
CA SER A 428 -14.34 -37.00 29.12
C SER A 428 -13.54 -36.90 30.41
N VAL A 429 -13.68 -37.90 31.28
CA VAL A 429 -12.93 -38.04 32.53
C VAL A 429 -11.80 -39.08 32.41
N GLY A 430 -11.42 -39.48 31.20
CA GLY A 430 -10.41 -40.50 30.96
C GLY A 430 -10.03 -40.62 29.50
N ASP A 431 -9.35 -41.70 29.16
CA ASP A 431 -8.95 -42.05 27.80
C ASP A 431 -9.19 -43.54 27.60
N ALA A 432 -10.37 -43.87 27.09
CA ALA A 432 -10.79 -45.25 26.87
C ALA A 432 -9.87 -46.00 25.89
N SER A 433 -9.27 -45.29 24.92
CA SER A 433 -8.34 -45.88 23.96
C SER A 433 -7.03 -46.34 24.61
N ASN A 434 -6.65 -45.72 25.74
CA ASN A 434 -5.48 -46.07 26.53
C ASN A 434 -5.83 -46.73 27.88
N GLY A 435 -7.08 -47.15 28.06
CA GLY A 435 -7.53 -47.85 29.28
C GLY A 435 -7.62 -46.98 30.54
N VAL A 436 -7.60 -45.66 30.40
CA VAL A 436 -7.73 -44.71 31.51
C VAL A 436 -9.22 -44.47 31.77
N TYR A 437 -9.73 -44.98 32.89
CA TYR A 437 -11.10 -44.79 33.34
C TYR A 437 -11.14 -44.22 34.75
N ARG A 438 -12.19 -43.47 35.07
CA ARG A 438 -12.42 -42.90 36.41
C ARG A 438 -13.82 -43.23 36.89
N GLN A 439 -13.94 -43.46 38.20
CA GLN A 439 -15.24 -43.50 38.85
C GLN A 439 -15.74 -42.07 39.07
N ILE A 440 -16.99 -41.81 38.73
CA ILE A 440 -17.67 -40.55 39.06
C ILE A 440 -18.50 -40.81 40.32
N THR A 441 -18.03 -40.34 41.48
CA THR A 441 -18.68 -40.54 42.78
C THR A 441 -19.41 -39.28 43.23
N GLY A 442 -20.30 -39.41 44.22
CA GLY A 442 -21.13 -38.27 44.69
C GLY A 442 -22.28 -37.89 43.73
N VAL A 443 -22.59 -38.74 42.75
CA VAL A 443 -23.71 -38.54 41.81
C VAL A 443 -25.02 -38.83 42.54
N ALA A 444 -25.83 -37.78 42.75
CA ALA A 444 -27.19 -37.90 43.26
C ALA A 444 -28.06 -38.73 42.30
N ALA A 445 -29.21 -39.23 42.77
CA ALA A 445 -30.12 -39.97 41.91
C ALA A 445 -30.67 -39.03 40.82
N GLY A 446 -30.58 -39.45 39.55
CA GLY A 446 -31.11 -38.68 38.43
C GLY A 446 -32.63 -38.53 38.50
N THR A 447 -33.12 -37.35 38.14
CA THR A 447 -34.56 -37.00 38.16
C THR A 447 -35.10 -36.78 36.75
N ALA A 448 -34.33 -36.16 35.86
CA ALA A 448 -34.66 -35.95 34.45
C ALA A 448 -33.99 -37.00 33.54
N ASP A 449 -34.49 -37.14 32.31
CA ASP A 449 -33.99 -38.11 31.32
C ASP A 449 -32.52 -37.87 30.93
N THR A 450 -31.99 -36.66 31.14
CA THR A 450 -30.60 -36.28 30.85
C THR A 450 -29.66 -36.43 32.04
N ASP A 451 -30.16 -36.82 33.21
CA ASP A 451 -29.35 -36.96 34.41
C ASP A 451 -28.58 -38.28 34.40
N ALA A 452 -27.40 -38.27 35.02
CA ALA A 452 -26.66 -39.51 35.24
C ALA A 452 -27.41 -40.42 36.25
N VAL A 453 -27.53 -41.71 35.92
CA VAL A 453 -28.09 -42.71 36.83
C VAL A 453 -27.02 -43.18 37.79
N ASN A 454 -27.29 -43.15 39.09
CA ASN A 454 -26.36 -43.67 40.09
C ASN A 454 -26.57 -45.15 40.40
N VAL A 455 -25.61 -45.76 41.11
CA VAL A 455 -25.64 -47.20 41.44
C VAL A 455 -26.83 -47.56 42.35
N ALA A 456 -27.36 -46.64 43.15
CA ALA A 456 -28.52 -46.91 44.00
C ALA A 456 -29.81 -47.09 43.17
N GLN A 457 -30.02 -46.25 42.14
CA GLN A 457 -31.11 -46.42 41.19
C GLN A 457 -30.99 -47.75 40.42
N LEU A 458 -29.77 -48.11 39.99
CA LEU A 458 -29.52 -49.38 39.32
C LEU A 458 -29.77 -50.59 40.23
N LYS A 459 -29.39 -50.51 41.51
CA LYS A 459 -29.73 -51.54 42.51
C LYS A 459 -31.23 -51.64 42.75
N GLY A 460 -31.96 -50.52 42.69
CA GLY A 460 -33.42 -50.51 42.72
C GLY A 460 -34.03 -51.32 41.56
N VAL A 461 -33.52 -51.14 40.34
CA VAL A 461 -33.89 -51.94 39.17
C VAL A 461 -33.51 -53.42 39.37
N ASN A 462 -32.33 -53.71 39.91
CA ASN A 462 -31.90 -55.08 40.19
C ASN A 462 -32.84 -55.79 41.18
N ASN A 463 -33.33 -55.09 42.22
CA ASN A 463 -34.30 -55.64 43.16
C ASN A 463 -35.63 -55.97 42.47
N GLN A 464 -36.08 -55.15 41.50
CA GLN A 464 -37.26 -55.46 40.70
C GLN A 464 -37.06 -56.73 39.87
N VAL A 465 -35.88 -56.93 39.28
CA VAL A 465 -35.55 -58.18 38.56
C VAL A 465 -35.55 -59.38 39.50
N SER A 466 -35.03 -59.24 40.72
CA SER A 466 -35.08 -60.31 41.73
C SER A 466 -36.52 -60.68 42.11
N MET A 467 -37.40 -59.70 42.32
CA MET A 467 -38.83 -59.97 42.59
C MET A 467 -39.51 -60.68 41.42
N ILE A 468 -39.19 -60.32 40.17
CA ILE A 468 -39.69 -61.03 38.99
C ILE A 468 -39.23 -62.50 39.02
N ASN A 469 -37.98 -62.76 39.39
CA ASN A 469 -37.46 -64.12 39.48
C ASN A 469 -38.18 -64.94 40.57
N GLU A 470 -38.45 -64.35 41.73
CA GLU A 470 -39.26 -64.99 42.79
C GLU A 470 -40.68 -65.28 42.31
N TYR A 471 -41.32 -64.33 41.63
CA TYR A 471 -42.65 -64.51 41.07
C TYR A 471 -42.68 -65.66 40.04
N VAL A 472 -41.68 -65.73 39.16
CA VAL A 472 -41.53 -66.82 38.19
C VAL A 472 -41.32 -68.17 38.88
N ASN A 473 -40.52 -68.23 39.95
CA ASN A 473 -40.32 -69.47 40.71
C ASN A 473 -41.60 -69.91 41.45
N GLN A 474 -42.34 -68.98 42.05
CA GLN A 474 -43.64 -69.29 42.66
C GLN A 474 -44.65 -69.76 41.63
N MET A 475 -44.68 -69.14 40.44
CA MET A 475 -45.49 -69.63 39.33
C MET A 475 -45.09 -71.06 38.96
N ASN A 476 -43.79 -71.36 38.89
CA ASN A 476 -43.30 -72.70 38.62
C ASN A 476 -43.74 -73.72 39.69
N ASP A 477 -43.64 -73.38 40.97
CA ASP A 477 -44.10 -74.24 42.07
C ASP A 477 -45.62 -74.43 42.07
N ASN A 478 -46.39 -73.37 41.81
CA ASN A 478 -47.83 -73.44 41.67
C ASN A 478 -48.23 -74.35 40.50
N ILE A 479 -47.53 -74.26 39.37
CA ILE A 479 -47.72 -75.17 38.23
C ILE A 479 -47.47 -76.61 38.68
N HIS A 480 -46.37 -76.88 39.40
CA HIS A 480 -46.10 -78.23 39.92
C HIS A 480 -47.12 -78.71 40.97
N HIS A 481 -47.67 -77.83 41.79
CA HIS A 481 -48.75 -78.17 42.71
C HIS A 481 -50.04 -78.52 41.97
N VAL A 482 -50.40 -77.73 40.96
CA VAL A 482 -51.55 -78.03 40.09
C VAL A 482 -51.34 -79.36 39.38
N GLU A 483 -50.15 -79.60 38.81
CA GLU A 483 -49.79 -80.90 38.22
C GLU A 483 -49.94 -82.05 39.23
N ARG A 484 -49.38 -81.90 40.44
CA ARG A 484 -49.47 -82.91 41.51
C ARG A 484 -50.92 -83.21 41.90
N ARG A 485 -51.74 -82.18 42.11
CA ARG A 485 -53.15 -82.33 42.53
C ARG A 485 -53.97 -82.94 41.41
N ALA A 486 -53.76 -82.53 40.17
CA ALA A 486 -54.38 -83.13 39.00
C ALA A 486 -54.01 -84.61 38.87
N TYR A 487 -52.72 -84.97 38.93
CA TYR A 487 -52.28 -86.36 38.86
C TYR A 487 -52.75 -87.21 40.05
N SER A 488 -52.76 -86.65 41.26
CA SER A 488 -53.29 -87.31 42.48
C SER A 488 -54.79 -87.56 42.39
N GLY A 489 -55.57 -86.59 41.89
CA GLY A 489 -57.00 -86.74 41.64
C GLY A 489 -57.30 -87.91 40.72
N THR A 490 -56.52 -88.06 39.64
CA THR A 490 -56.63 -89.22 38.74
C THR A 490 -56.30 -90.54 39.45
N ALA A 491 -55.24 -90.58 40.28
CA ALA A 491 -54.87 -91.78 41.03
C ALA A 491 -55.91 -92.17 42.10
N LEU A 492 -56.49 -91.20 42.80
CA LEU A 492 -57.58 -91.38 43.77
C LEU A 492 -58.82 -91.97 43.12
N ALA A 493 -59.23 -91.40 41.99
CA ALA A 493 -60.35 -91.91 41.21
C ALA A 493 -60.11 -93.37 40.78
N MET A 494 -58.89 -93.70 40.34
CA MET A 494 -58.52 -95.08 40.02
C MET A 494 -58.57 -96.01 41.23
N ALA A 495 -58.09 -95.58 42.40
CA ALA A 495 -58.12 -96.38 43.63
C ALA A 495 -59.55 -96.64 44.14
N LEU A 496 -60.45 -95.66 44.05
CA LEU A 496 -61.87 -95.86 44.35
C LEU A 496 -62.54 -96.82 43.37
N SER A 497 -62.27 -96.69 42.07
CA SER A 497 -62.81 -97.60 41.06
C SER A 497 -62.23 -99.02 41.13
N GLY A 498 -60.98 -99.15 41.58
CA GLY A 498 -60.26 -100.42 41.65
C GLY A 498 -60.57 -101.27 42.88
N ALA A 499 -61.28 -100.73 43.87
CA ALA A 499 -61.71 -101.47 45.06
C ALA A 499 -62.91 -102.36 44.71
N TYR A 500 -62.64 -103.63 44.39
CA TYR A 500 -63.68 -104.59 44.08
C TYR A 500 -64.62 -104.80 45.28
N LEU A 501 -65.92 -104.64 45.06
CA LEU A 501 -66.97 -104.88 46.04
C LEU A 501 -67.90 -105.98 45.52
N PRO A 502 -68.00 -107.14 46.21
CA PRO A 502 -68.90 -108.20 45.80
C PRO A 502 -70.37 -107.76 45.87
N SER A 503 -71.24 -108.48 45.16
CA SER A 503 -72.69 -108.33 45.31
C SER A 503 -73.11 -108.75 46.72
N LEU A 504 -73.98 -107.97 47.36
CA LEU A 504 -74.45 -108.19 48.73
C LEU A 504 -75.87 -108.78 48.75
N ASN A 505 -76.13 -109.64 49.72
CA ASN A 505 -77.48 -110.10 50.08
C ASN A 505 -78.11 -109.22 51.17
N GLY A 506 -79.38 -109.46 51.48
CA GLY A 506 -80.16 -108.62 52.41
C GLY A 506 -79.54 -108.52 53.80
N GLY A 507 -79.23 -107.28 54.23
CA GLY A 507 -78.62 -106.99 55.52
C GLY A 507 -77.10 -107.14 55.59
N GLU A 508 -76.43 -107.59 54.51
CA GLU A 508 -74.97 -107.73 54.46
C GLU A 508 -74.25 -106.38 54.26
N GLN A 509 -72.98 -106.36 54.68
CA GLN A 509 -72.08 -105.22 54.58
C GLN A 509 -70.72 -105.71 54.09
N THR A 510 -70.04 -104.95 53.23
CA THR A 510 -68.69 -105.27 52.75
C THR A 510 -67.82 -104.03 52.70
N VAL A 511 -66.51 -104.27 52.80
CA VAL A 511 -65.46 -103.27 52.64
C VAL A 511 -64.49 -103.77 51.58
N GLY A 512 -64.24 -102.95 50.57
CA GLY A 512 -63.29 -103.19 49.50
C GLY A 512 -62.11 -102.23 49.60
N VAL A 513 -60.90 -102.74 49.37
CA VAL A 513 -59.68 -101.94 49.34
C VAL A 513 -59.16 -101.93 47.91
N GLY A 514 -58.89 -100.74 47.37
CA GLY A 514 -58.35 -100.53 46.02
C GLY A 514 -57.09 -99.69 46.05
N VAL A 515 -56.21 -99.93 45.08
CA VAL A 515 -54.97 -99.16 44.90
C VAL A 515 -54.93 -98.59 43.48
N GLY A 516 -54.46 -97.35 43.32
CA GLY A 516 -54.37 -96.67 42.03
C GLY A 516 -53.05 -95.93 41.89
N ALA A 517 -52.49 -95.87 40.67
CA ALA A 517 -51.25 -95.15 40.41
C ALA A 517 -51.26 -94.43 39.05
N TYR A 518 -50.83 -93.16 38.99
CA TYR A 518 -50.72 -92.36 37.76
C TYR A 518 -49.49 -91.45 37.78
N ARG A 519 -48.64 -91.49 36.74
CA ARG A 519 -47.44 -90.62 36.58
C ARG A 519 -46.60 -90.48 37.88
N GLY A 520 -46.40 -91.59 38.58
CA GLY A 520 -45.60 -91.64 39.83
C GLY A 520 -46.37 -91.33 41.13
N TYR A 521 -47.67 -91.03 41.05
CA TYR A 521 -48.52 -90.78 42.23
C TYR A 521 -49.39 -92.00 42.54
N GLY A 522 -49.26 -92.55 43.75
CA GLY A 522 -50.07 -93.67 44.25
C GLY A 522 -51.19 -93.22 45.19
N ALA A 523 -52.28 -93.98 45.23
CA ALA A 523 -53.46 -93.77 46.06
C ALA A 523 -54.01 -95.09 46.59
N VAL A 524 -54.65 -95.04 47.76
CA VAL A 524 -55.41 -96.17 48.32
C VAL A 524 -56.83 -95.71 48.60
N GLY A 525 -57.80 -96.54 48.24
CA GLY A 525 -59.22 -96.32 48.44
C GLY A 525 -59.84 -97.40 49.30
N LEU A 526 -60.73 -97.01 50.20
CA LEU A 526 -61.62 -97.87 50.95
C LEU A 526 -63.04 -97.57 50.54
N ASN A 527 -63.75 -98.58 50.07
CA ASN A 527 -65.15 -98.46 49.77
C ASN A 527 -65.94 -99.34 50.73
N TYR A 528 -66.96 -98.76 51.36
CA TYR A 528 -67.94 -99.47 52.14
C TYR A 528 -69.24 -99.55 51.35
N LYS A 529 -69.89 -100.70 51.40
CA LYS A 529 -71.19 -100.91 50.78
C LYS A 529 -72.05 -101.76 51.71
N ALA A 530 -73.32 -101.40 51.83
CA ALA A 530 -74.31 -102.14 52.59
C ALA A 530 -75.63 -102.27 51.82
N ALA A 531 -76.36 -103.35 52.09
CA ALA A 531 -77.68 -103.59 51.53
C ALA A 531 -78.76 -103.52 52.63
N SER A 532 -79.92 -102.95 52.31
CA SER A 532 -81.12 -103.01 53.15
C SER A 532 -81.48 -104.46 53.48
N LYS A 533 -82.22 -104.72 54.57
CA LYS A 533 -82.60 -106.07 55.00
C LYS A 533 -83.27 -106.91 53.90
N ASN A 534 -83.94 -106.27 52.93
CA ASN A 534 -84.59 -106.92 51.80
C ASN A 534 -83.74 -106.99 50.52
N GLY A 535 -82.50 -106.50 50.54
CA GLY A 535 -81.57 -106.49 49.40
C GLY A 535 -81.90 -105.53 48.25
N LYS A 536 -83.00 -104.76 48.33
CA LYS A 536 -83.47 -103.90 47.21
C LYS A 536 -82.80 -102.54 47.13
N VAL A 537 -82.26 -102.05 48.24
CA VAL A 537 -81.53 -100.77 48.29
C VAL A 537 -80.13 -101.06 48.75
N THR A 538 -79.14 -100.63 47.97
CA THR A 538 -77.74 -100.61 48.36
C THR A 538 -77.27 -99.18 48.48
N TRP A 539 -76.46 -98.92 49.49
CA TRP A 539 -75.80 -97.65 49.65
C TRP A 539 -74.33 -97.91 49.89
N GLY A 540 -73.49 -97.02 49.39
CA GLY A 540 -72.07 -97.11 49.54
C GLY A 540 -71.44 -95.75 49.65
N ALA A 541 -70.33 -95.71 50.36
CA ALA A 541 -69.47 -94.56 50.46
C ALA A 541 -68.04 -95.03 50.27
N GLY A 542 -67.29 -94.30 49.47
CA GLY A 542 -65.88 -94.52 49.28
C GLY A 542 -65.09 -93.33 49.76
N VAL A 543 -63.95 -93.62 50.36
CA VAL A 543 -62.92 -92.64 50.67
C VAL A 543 -61.62 -93.12 50.07
N SER A 544 -60.92 -92.24 49.37
CA SER A 544 -59.55 -92.53 48.92
C SER A 544 -58.63 -91.42 49.33
N THR A 545 -57.37 -91.79 49.51
CA THR A 545 -56.33 -90.85 49.85
C THR A 545 -55.01 -91.20 49.18
N THR A 546 -54.24 -90.18 48.79
CA THR A 546 -52.83 -90.29 48.43
C THR A 546 -51.92 -90.09 49.64
N GLY A 547 -52.50 -89.92 50.82
CA GLY A 547 -51.85 -89.44 52.04
C GLY A 547 -51.77 -87.92 52.14
N LYS A 548 -51.95 -87.18 51.05
CA LYS A 548 -51.96 -85.70 51.03
C LYS A 548 -53.27 -85.09 50.52
N GLU A 549 -53.93 -85.76 49.59
CA GLU A 549 -55.24 -85.38 49.06
C GLU A 549 -56.24 -86.49 49.38
N THR A 550 -57.50 -86.13 49.58
CA THR A 550 -58.58 -87.07 49.90
C THR A 550 -59.76 -86.80 48.99
N ALA A 551 -60.32 -87.86 48.42
CA ALA A 551 -61.56 -87.80 47.67
C ALA A 551 -62.58 -88.72 48.34
N VAL A 552 -63.82 -88.24 48.41
CA VAL A 552 -64.95 -89.01 48.88
C VAL A 552 -65.96 -89.14 47.75
N ASN A 553 -66.61 -90.28 47.68
CA ASN A 553 -67.80 -90.46 46.86
C ASN A 553 -68.88 -91.16 47.69
N SER A 554 -70.12 -90.99 47.26
CA SER A 554 -71.24 -91.76 47.77
C SER A 554 -72.09 -92.18 46.61
N VAL A 555 -72.66 -93.38 46.72
CA VAL A 555 -73.47 -93.97 45.66
C VAL A 555 -74.68 -94.63 46.31
N LEU A 556 -75.85 -94.39 45.72
CA LEU A 556 -77.09 -95.08 46.06
C LEU A 556 -77.50 -95.90 44.84
N GLY A 557 -77.73 -97.19 45.06
CA GLY A 557 -78.11 -98.14 44.02
C GLY A 557 -79.41 -98.83 44.39
N PHE A 558 -80.35 -98.87 43.45
CA PHE A 558 -81.63 -99.56 43.61
C PHE A 558 -81.64 -100.83 42.75
N LYS A 559 -82.10 -101.93 43.33
CA LYS A 559 -82.25 -103.24 42.68
C LYS A 559 -83.72 -103.63 42.77
N TRP A 560 -84.42 -103.67 41.65
CA TRP A 560 -85.86 -103.97 41.59
C TRP A 560 -86.14 -105.43 41.24
#